data_AF-A0A1J0RCT8-F1
#
_entry.id   AF-A0A1J0RCT8-F1
#
_cell.length_a   1.000
_cell.length_b   1.000
_cell.length_c   1.000
_cell.angle_alpha   90.00
_cell.angle_beta   90.00
_cell.angle_gamma   90.00
#
_symmetry.space_group_name_H-M   'P 1'
#
loop_
_entity.id
_entity.type
_entity.pdbx_description
1 polymer ?
#
loop_
_entity_poly.entity_id
_entity_poly.type
_entity_poly.pdbx_seq_one_letter_code
_entity_poly.pdbx_strand_id
1 'polypeptide(L)'
;MSTAKTEWRKIFPKEEKSGKLGPNSCQQNKSKPRCQPEWKQWAKDSIKAAAKGTRPNDIEVPTAKLESPEWRAAAIYELEQFEEQYKQDLTDVANKVKTEIGKAVYGSAYTLATVSPTCPKAAGDDWQTICKMPNVGAAMCHVLACLCSKNSDGTITNDVCVDPKTQSVTSTSPSGYITVAAELTKVCQKELPIKPTAACIRTRIAKIRSMLKTKGNAGSFGVVLGTIGGTADCKDIANTACADLTAAVATKGDTDVD
;
A
#
# COMPACT_ATOMS: atom_id res chain seq x y z
N MET A 1 14.89 -26.42 3.23
CA MET A 1 16.32 -26.83 3.29
C MET A 1 16.97 -26.56 4.65
N SER A 2 16.72 -25.41 5.28
CA SER A 2 17.21 -25.06 6.63
C SER A 2 16.75 -26.04 7.73
N THR A 3 15.58 -26.65 7.58
CA THR A 3 14.97 -27.61 8.52
C THR A 3 15.19 -29.08 8.15
N ALA A 4 15.88 -29.37 7.05
CA ALA A 4 16.09 -30.73 6.60
C ALA A 4 17.11 -31.48 7.48
N LYS A 5 17.02 -32.82 7.51
CA LYS A 5 17.97 -33.68 8.22
C LYS A 5 19.40 -33.37 7.80
N THR A 6 20.33 -33.47 8.75
CA THR A 6 21.76 -33.16 8.56
C THR A 6 22.36 -33.94 7.39
N GLU A 7 22.10 -35.24 7.32
CA GLU A 7 22.56 -36.10 6.22
C GLU A 7 22.02 -35.68 4.86
N TRP A 8 20.76 -35.22 4.81
CA TRP A 8 20.16 -34.70 3.58
C TRP A 8 20.77 -33.36 3.18
N ARG A 9 21.12 -32.49 4.12
CA ARG A 9 21.75 -31.20 3.83
C ARG A 9 23.19 -31.35 3.32
N LYS A 10 23.91 -32.41 3.73
CA LYS A 10 25.31 -32.66 3.35
C LYS A 10 25.52 -32.94 1.85
N ILE A 11 24.49 -33.43 1.15
CA ILE A 11 24.60 -33.79 -0.27
C ILE A 11 24.45 -32.58 -1.21
N PHE A 12 24.03 -31.42 -0.70
CA PHE A 12 23.81 -30.22 -1.50
C PHE A 12 24.94 -29.19 -1.31
N PRO A 13 25.29 -28.43 -2.36
CA PRO A 13 26.26 -27.36 -2.24
C PRO A 13 25.77 -26.27 -1.27
N LYS A 14 26.70 -25.63 -0.56
CA LYS A 14 26.44 -24.47 0.31
C LYS A 14 26.85 -23.14 -0.32
N GLU A 15 27.63 -23.18 -1.40
CA GLU A 15 28.12 -22.02 -2.14
C GLU A 15 28.00 -22.29 -3.65
N GLU A 16 27.79 -21.24 -4.44
CA GLU A 16 27.92 -21.34 -5.90
C GLU A 16 29.40 -21.47 -6.27
N LYS A 17 29.85 -22.68 -6.59
CA LYS A 17 31.12 -22.83 -7.30
C LYS A 17 30.90 -22.46 -8.76
N SER A 18 31.61 -21.43 -9.23
CA SER A 18 31.71 -20.96 -10.63
C SER A 18 31.03 -21.88 -11.66
N GLY A 19 29.75 -21.62 -11.92
CA GLY A 19 28.99 -22.20 -13.04
C GLY A 19 28.54 -23.67 -12.93
N LYS A 20 28.82 -24.41 -11.85
CA LYS A 20 28.34 -25.80 -11.69
C LYS A 20 27.83 -26.04 -10.28
N LEU A 21 26.52 -26.30 -10.15
CA LEU A 21 25.94 -26.96 -8.98
C LEU A 21 26.72 -28.27 -8.76
N GLY A 22 27.10 -28.58 -7.52
CA GLY A 22 27.99 -29.70 -7.14
C GLY A 22 27.56 -31.10 -7.64
N PRO A 23 28.28 -32.18 -7.27
CA PRO A 23 27.99 -33.52 -7.77
C PRO A 23 26.52 -33.90 -7.57
N ASN A 24 25.85 -34.24 -8.68
CA ASN A 24 24.42 -34.50 -8.71
C ASN A 24 24.15 -35.96 -8.36
N SER A 25 23.74 -36.20 -7.12
CA SER A 25 23.40 -37.54 -6.60
C SER A 25 22.23 -38.20 -7.34
N CYS A 26 21.43 -37.45 -8.11
CA CYS A 26 20.38 -37.99 -8.98
C CYS A 26 20.90 -38.48 -10.36
N GLN A 27 22.20 -38.42 -10.65
CA GLN A 27 22.74 -38.87 -11.95
C GLN A 27 22.68 -40.39 -12.17
N GLN A 28 22.58 -41.20 -11.11
CA GLN A 28 22.62 -42.66 -11.23
C GLN A 28 21.24 -43.33 -11.32
N ASN A 29 20.13 -42.60 -11.17
CA ASN A 29 18.82 -43.21 -11.00
C ASN A 29 17.81 -42.77 -12.07
N LYS A 30 17.90 -43.41 -13.26
CA LYS A 30 16.96 -43.22 -14.38
C LYS A 30 15.50 -43.56 -14.05
N SER A 31 15.24 -44.24 -12.93
CA SER A 31 13.91 -44.67 -12.50
C SER A 31 13.05 -43.58 -11.84
N LYS A 32 13.61 -42.40 -11.51
CA LYS A 32 12.90 -41.31 -10.83
C LYS A 32 12.98 -39.99 -11.62
N PRO A 33 12.03 -39.75 -12.56
CA PRO A 33 12.07 -38.58 -13.46
C PRO A 33 12.02 -37.23 -12.73
N ARG A 34 11.48 -37.18 -11.50
CA ARG A 34 11.41 -35.97 -10.67
C ARG A 34 12.71 -35.62 -9.95
N CYS A 35 13.65 -36.56 -9.81
CA CYS A 35 14.88 -36.38 -9.01
C CYS A 35 15.74 -35.23 -9.57
N GLN A 36 15.92 -35.17 -10.88
CA GLN A 36 16.77 -34.16 -11.54
C GLN A 36 16.27 -32.72 -11.39
N PRO A 37 15.01 -32.37 -11.72
CA PRO A 37 14.51 -31.01 -11.52
C PRO A 37 14.43 -30.62 -10.05
N GLU A 38 14.02 -31.53 -9.16
CA GLU A 38 13.94 -31.27 -7.72
C GLU A 38 15.33 -31.09 -7.10
N TRP A 39 16.33 -31.86 -7.52
CA TRP A 39 17.71 -31.71 -7.06
C TRP A 39 18.27 -30.32 -7.37
N LYS A 40 18.02 -29.80 -8.59
CA LYS A 40 18.48 -28.46 -8.97
C LYS A 40 17.85 -27.39 -8.09
N GLN A 41 16.57 -27.54 -7.76
CA GLN A 41 15.88 -26.61 -6.88
C GLN A 41 16.43 -26.70 -5.44
N TRP A 42 16.59 -27.91 -4.91
CA TRP A 42 17.14 -28.13 -3.57
C TRP A 42 18.58 -27.62 -3.42
N ALA A 43 19.40 -27.77 -4.46
CA ALA A 43 20.76 -27.24 -4.46
C ALA A 43 20.76 -25.70 -4.40
N LYS A 44 19.86 -25.02 -5.13
CA LYS A 44 19.67 -23.56 -5.01
C LYS A 44 19.19 -23.15 -3.62
N ASP A 45 18.21 -23.87 -3.08
CA ASP A 45 17.66 -23.59 -1.74
C ASP A 45 18.71 -23.81 -0.64
N SER A 46 19.63 -24.76 -0.82
CA SER A 46 20.75 -25.01 0.08
C SER A 46 21.76 -23.87 0.11
N ILE A 47 22.15 -23.37 -1.07
CA ILE A 47 23.03 -22.20 -1.18
C ILE A 47 22.37 -20.97 -0.55
N LYS A 48 21.09 -20.72 -0.87
CA LYS A 48 20.34 -19.60 -0.28
C LYS A 48 20.23 -19.71 1.24
N ALA A 49 19.96 -20.91 1.75
CA ALA A 49 19.90 -21.15 3.20
C ALA A 49 21.26 -20.97 3.89
N ALA A 50 22.37 -21.16 3.19
CA ALA A 50 23.73 -20.98 3.71
C ALA A 50 24.26 -19.54 3.61
N ALA A 51 23.65 -18.69 2.77
CA ALA A 51 24.04 -17.30 2.61
C ALA A 51 23.84 -16.48 3.90
N LYS A 52 24.75 -15.54 4.17
CA LYS A 52 24.56 -14.55 5.26
C LYS A 52 23.40 -13.61 4.94
N GLY A 53 22.68 -13.16 5.96
CA GLY A 53 21.53 -12.26 5.88
C GLY A 53 20.21 -12.94 5.53
N THR A 54 20.15 -14.25 5.33
CA THR A 54 18.88 -14.97 5.04
C THR A 54 18.20 -15.55 6.28
N ARG A 55 18.86 -15.54 7.45
CA ARG A 55 18.30 -16.02 8.72
C ARG A 55 18.22 -14.87 9.74
N PRO A 56 17.24 -14.87 10.66
CA PRO A 56 17.22 -13.93 11.77
C PRO A 56 18.55 -13.99 12.55
N ASN A 57 19.28 -12.88 12.58
CA ASN A 57 20.60 -12.77 13.22
C ASN A 57 21.66 -13.77 12.73
N ASP A 58 21.49 -14.34 11.52
CA ASP A 58 22.38 -15.37 10.97
C ASP A 58 22.60 -16.59 11.87
N ILE A 59 21.67 -16.83 12.81
CA ILE A 59 21.78 -17.93 13.76
C ILE A 59 21.61 -19.26 13.01
N GLU A 60 22.60 -20.13 13.16
CA GLU A 60 22.53 -21.50 12.69
C GLU A 60 21.88 -22.37 13.77
N VAL A 61 20.81 -23.09 13.39
CA VAL A 61 20.17 -24.04 14.31
C VAL A 61 21.13 -25.19 14.56
N PRO A 62 21.49 -25.48 15.83
CA PRO A 62 22.39 -26.58 16.16
C PRO A 62 21.84 -27.92 15.67
N THR A 63 22.73 -28.80 15.19
CA THR A 63 22.40 -30.14 14.68
C THR A 63 21.57 -30.96 15.68
N ALA A 64 21.94 -30.93 16.97
CA ALA A 64 21.23 -31.64 18.02
C ALA A 64 19.77 -31.16 18.19
N LYS A 65 19.48 -29.87 17.94
CA LYS A 65 18.12 -29.35 17.93
C LYS A 65 17.36 -29.75 16.66
N LEU A 66 17.99 -29.75 15.49
CA LEU A 66 17.42 -30.24 14.22
C LEU A 66 17.00 -31.70 14.26
N GLU A 67 17.65 -32.51 15.08
CA GLU A 67 17.37 -33.93 15.18
C GLU A 67 16.41 -34.28 16.33
N SER A 68 16.06 -33.30 17.17
CA SER A 68 15.12 -33.51 18.27
C SER A 68 13.69 -33.78 17.76
N PRO A 69 12.92 -34.67 18.40
CA PRO A 69 11.53 -34.94 18.03
C PRO A 69 10.65 -33.68 18.06
N GLU A 70 10.86 -32.81 19.05
CA GLU A 70 10.08 -31.59 19.25
C GLU A 70 10.27 -30.61 18.09
N TRP A 71 11.50 -30.46 17.61
CA TRP A 71 11.79 -29.52 16.53
C TRP A 71 11.34 -30.06 15.17
N ARG A 72 11.33 -31.38 14.98
CA ARG A 72 10.74 -32.00 13.80
C ARG A 72 9.23 -31.82 13.76
N ALA A 73 8.56 -31.99 14.90
CA ALA A 73 7.12 -31.74 15.01
C ALA A 73 6.80 -30.26 14.73
N ALA A 74 7.56 -29.33 15.32
CA ALA A 74 7.38 -27.90 15.08
C ALA A 74 7.64 -27.50 13.62
N ALA A 75 8.66 -28.06 12.96
CA ALA A 75 8.96 -27.75 11.57
C ALA A 75 7.91 -28.30 10.59
N ILE A 76 7.32 -29.46 10.89
CA ILE A 76 6.19 -30.00 10.12
C ILE A 76 4.96 -29.12 10.33
N TYR A 77 4.65 -28.79 11.59
CA TYR A 77 3.53 -27.92 11.94
C TYR A 77 3.66 -26.52 11.30
N GLU A 78 4.83 -25.87 11.37
CA GLU A 78 5.05 -24.58 10.69
C GLU A 78 4.89 -24.69 9.17
N LEU A 79 5.31 -25.80 8.55
CA LEU A 79 5.13 -26.01 7.13
C LEU A 79 3.64 -26.14 6.78
N GLU A 80 2.90 -26.94 7.56
CA GLU A 80 1.45 -27.11 7.41
C GLU A 80 0.72 -25.77 7.58
N GLN A 81 1.03 -25.00 8.63
CA GLN A 81 0.48 -23.66 8.84
C GLN A 81 0.87 -22.71 7.69
N PHE A 82 2.10 -22.78 7.18
CA PHE A 82 2.51 -22.02 6.01
C PHE A 82 1.70 -22.39 4.77
N GLU A 83 1.51 -23.67 4.48
CA GLU A 83 0.79 -24.11 3.30
C GLU A 83 -0.72 -23.86 3.38
N GLU A 84 -1.31 -24.03 4.56
CA GLU A 84 -2.76 -23.90 4.77
C GLU A 84 -3.19 -22.45 4.97
N GLN A 85 -2.46 -21.65 5.75
CA GLN A 85 -2.87 -20.29 6.13
C GLN A 85 -2.11 -19.23 5.32
N TYR A 86 -0.78 -19.27 5.35
CA TYR A 86 0.01 -18.15 4.86
C TYR A 86 0.21 -18.16 3.33
N LYS A 87 0.28 -19.33 2.70
CA LYS A 87 0.54 -19.50 1.26
C LYS A 87 -0.60 -18.96 0.41
N GLN A 88 -1.85 -19.20 0.84
CA GLN A 88 -3.04 -18.65 0.17
C GLN A 88 -3.07 -17.12 0.24
N ASP A 89 -2.71 -16.56 1.41
CA ASP A 89 -2.63 -15.12 1.56
C ASP A 89 -1.50 -14.51 0.74
N LEU A 90 -0.36 -15.21 0.64
CA LEU A 90 0.81 -14.79 -0.13
C LEU A 90 0.61 -14.84 -1.65
N THR A 91 -0.28 -15.70 -2.16
CA THR A 91 -0.48 -15.87 -3.61
C THR A 91 -1.03 -14.64 -4.33
N ASP A 92 -1.71 -13.73 -3.63
CA ASP A 92 -2.34 -12.57 -4.28
C ASP A 92 -2.17 -11.23 -3.53
N VAL A 93 -1.26 -11.16 -2.54
CA VAL A 93 -1.04 -9.94 -1.74
C VAL A 93 -0.82 -8.71 -2.62
N ALA A 94 -0.05 -8.85 -3.69
CA ALA A 94 0.25 -7.73 -4.58
C ALA A 94 -1.02 -7.15 -5.22
N ASN A 95 -1.95 -7.99 -5.65
CA ASN A 95 -3.20 -7.56 -6.26
C ASN A 95 -4.20 -7.08 -5.20
N LYS A 96 -4.28 -7.73 -4.02
CA LYS A 96 -5.05 -7.23 -2.88
C LYS A 96 -4.61 -5.82 -2.49
N VAL A 97 -3.31 -5.59 -2.31
CA VAL A 97 -2.76 -4.26 -1.97
C VAL A 97 -3.05 -3.24 -3.06
N LYS A 98 -2.83 -3.58 -4.34
CA LYS A 98 -3.18 -2.69 -5.46
C LYS A 98 -4.68 -2.35 -5.48
N THR A 99 -5.53 -3.34 -5.22
CA THR A 99 -6.99 -3.16 -5.17
C THR A 99 -7.39 -2.21 -4.06
N GLU A 100 -6.87 -2.39 -2.85
CA GLU A 100 -7.19 -1.52 -1.72
C GLU A 100 -6.65 -0.10 -1.89
N ILE A 101 -5.45 0.05 -2.44
CA ILE A 101 -4.92 1.38 -2.80
C ILE A 101 -5.81 2.02 -3.88
N GLY A 102 -6.18 1.28 -4.92
CA GLY A 102 -7.05 1.78 -5.98
C GLY A 102 -8.43 2.16 -5.47
N LYS A 103 -9.02 1.39 -4.56
CA LYS A 103 -10.27 1.74 -3.87
C LYS A 103 -10.13 3.01 -3.03
N ALA A 104 -9.01 3.18 -2.32
CA ALA A 104 -8.76 4.41 -1.57
C ALA A 104 -8.62 5.64 -2.49
N VAL A 105 -8.07 5.47 -3.69
CA VAL A 105 -7.87 6.57 -4.66
C VAL A 105 -9.13 6.91 -5.44
N TYR A 106 -9.85 5.89 -5.94
CA TYR A 106 -10.95 6.03 -6.90
C TYR A 106 -12.32 5.60 -6.35
N GLY A 107 -12.41 5.21 -5.09
CA GLY A 107 -13.63 4.75 -4.45
C GLY A 107 -13.88 3.23 -4.56
N SER A 108 -14.89 2.76 -3.83
CA SER A 108 -15.19 1.33 -3.62
C SER A 108 -15.46 0.53 -4.91
N ALA A 109 -15.85 1.20 -5.99
CA ALA A 109 -16.12 0.56 -7.29
C ALA A 109 -14.84 0.20 -8.08
N TYR A 110 -13.65 0.58 -7.60
CA TYR A 110 -12.38 0.27 -8.27
C TYR A 110 -12.13 -1.24 -8.38
N THR A 111 -11.64 -1.67 -9.56
CA THR A 111 -11.12 -3.01 -9.80
C THR A 111 -9.81 -2.96 -10.58
N LEU A 112 -8.99 -4.01 -10.48
CA LEU A 112 -7.74 -4.12 -11.26
C LEU A 112 -7.96 -4.20 -12.77
N ALA A 113 -9.18 -4.55 -13.21
CA ALA A 113 -9.55 -4.61 -14.62
C ALA A 113 -9.86 -3.22 -15.21
N THR A 114 -10.00 -2.19 -14.38
CA THR A 114 -10.39 -0.85 -14.82
C THR A 114 -9.21 -0.12 -15.46
N VAL A 115 -9.25 0.05 -16.79
CA VAL A 115 -8.18 0.69 -17.58
C VAL A 115 -8.04 2.19 -17.28
N SER A 116 -9.14 2.86 -16.98
CA SER A 116 -9.20 4.30 -16.67
C SER A 116 -10.17 4.55 -15.53
N PRO A 117 -9.78 4.30 -14.27
CA PRO A 117 -10.65 4.49 -13.13
C PRO A 117 -10.98 5.97 -12.94
N THR A 118 -12.26 6.26 -12.69
CA THR A 118 -12.76 7.62 -12.43
C THR A 118 -13.05 7.81 -10.96
N CYS A 119 -13.02 9.05 -10.50
CA CYS A 119 -13.57 9.39 -9.20
C CYS A 119 -15.06 9.06 -9.13
N PRO A 120 -15.57 8.71 -7.94
CA PRO A 120 -16.99 8.59 -7.76
C PRO A 120 -17.66 9.95 -7.96
N LYS A 121 -18.97 9.94 -8.22
CA LYS A 121 -19.72 11.18 -8.32
C LYS A 121 -19.78 11.86 -6.95
N ALA A 122 -19.30 13.10 -6.86
CA ALA A 122 -19.47 13.91 -5.66
C ALA A 122 -20.93 14.37 -5.50
N ALA A 123 -21.40 14.44 -4.26
CA ALA A 123 -22.66 15.12 -3.93
C ALA A 123 -22.42 16.61 -3.61
N GLY A 124 -23.43 17.45 -3.89
CA GLY A 124 -23.36 18.91 -3.73
C GLY A 124 -23.14 19.65 -5.06
N ASP A 125 -23.18 20.97 -5.01
CA ASP A 125 -22.97 21.88 -6.15
C ASP A 125 -22.06 23.08 -5.82
N ASP A 126 -21.49 23.05 -4.62
CA ASP A 126 -20.56 24.06 -4.11
C ASP A 126 -19.27 23.42 -3.57
N TRP A 127 -18.21 24.24 -3.50
CA TRP A 127 -16.88 23.81 -3.06
C TRP A 127 -16.88 23.25 -1.64
N GLN A 128 -17.64 23.86 -0.72
CA GLN A 128 -17.70 23.44 0.67
C GLN A 128 -18.32 22.06 0.82
N THR A 129 -19.40 21.79 0.10
CA THR A 129 -20.08 20.49 0.15
C THR A 129 -19.25 19.40 -0.53
N ILE A 130 -18.64 19.71 -1.67
CA ILE A 130 -17.81 18.74 -2.41
C ILE A 130 -16.51 18.42 -1.66
N CYS A 131 -15.89 19.43 -1.04
CA CYS A 131 -14.62 19.28 -0.32
C CYS A 131 -14.77 18.90 1.15
N LYS A 132 -15.92 18.35 1.52
CA LYS A 132 -16.22 17.84 2.86
C LYS A 132 -16.61 16.38 2.83
N MET A 133 -16.48 15.71 3.97
CA MET A 133 -17.06 14.38 4.19
C MET A 133 -18.57 14.38 3.87
N PRO A 134 -19.10 13.34 3.21
CA PRO A 134 -18.44 12.06 2.94
C PRO A 134 -17.59 12.01 1.66
N ASN A 135 -17.67 13.01 0.77
CA ASN A 135 -17.02 12.97 -0.55
C ASN A 135 -15.50 12.75 -0.44
N VAL A 136 -14.80 13.56 0.37
CA VAL A 136 -13.34 13.45 0.55
C VAL A 136 -12.91 12.19 1.32
N GLY A 137 -13.84 11.49 1.98
CA GLY A 137 -13.61 10.18 2.60
C GLY A 137 -13.88 9.01 1.67
N ALA A 138 -14.69 9.22 0.63
CA ALA A 138 -15.02 8.18 -0.35
C ALA A 138 -13.85 7.89 -1.30
N ALA A 139 -13.05 8.90 -1.65
CA ALA A 139 -11.92 8.75 -2.58
C ALA A 139 -10.88 9.87 -2.43
N MET A 140 -9.58 9.52 -2.43
CA MET A 140 -8.48 10.50 -2.38
C MET A 140 -8.44 11.42 -3.60
N CYS A 141 -8.99 11.02 -4.74
CA CYS A 141 -9.02 11.89 -5.90
C CYS A 141 -9.93 13.13 -5.69
N HIS A 142 -10.93 13.07 -4.81
CA HIS A 142 -11.66 14.26 -4.36
C HIS A 142 -10.77 15.16 -3.49
N VAL A 143 -10.00 14.58 -2.57
CA VAL A 143 -9.01 15.32 -1.77
C VAL A 143 -8.03 16.05 -2.68
N LEU A 144 -7.53 15.38 -3.71
CA LEU A 144 -6.60 15.96 -4.68
C LEU A 144 -7.22 17.15 -5.42
N ALA A 145 -8.46 17.01 -5.91
CA ALA A 145 -9.19 18.12 -6.54
C ALA A 145 -9.35 19.30 -5.57
N CYS A 146 -9.77 19.06 -4.34
CA CYS A 146 -9.97 20.11 -3.34
C CYS A 146 -8.69 20.84 -2.92
N LEU A 147 -7.54 20.16 -2.98
CA LEU A 147 -6.24 20.73 -2.64
C LEU A 147 -5.53 21.41 -3.80
N CYS A 148 -5.75 20.95 -5.03
CA CYS A 148 -4.94 21.33 -6.18
C CYS A 148 -5.73 21.95 -7.33
N SER A 149 -6.96 22.39 -7.07
CA SER A 149 -7.76 23.08 -8.08
C SER A 149 -7.97 24.54 -7.69
N LYS A 150 -8.22 25.36 -8.71
CA LYS A 150 -8.70 26.73 -8.61
C LYS A 150 -10.12 26.80 -9.19
N ASN A 151 -10.96 27.68 -8.65
CA ASN A 151 -12.27 27.97 -9.20
C ASN A 151 -12.16 29.22 -10.09
N SER A 152 -12.21 29.04 -11.41
CA SER A 152 -12.09 30.17 -12.35
C SER A 152 -13.26 31.16 -12.22
N ASP A 153 -14.43 30.68 -11.79
CA ASP A 153 -15.64 31.48 -11.62
C ASP A 153 -15.86 31.89 -10.14
N GLY A 154 -14.92 31.52 -9.26
CA GLY A 154 -15.01 31.73 -7.82
C GLY A 154 -13.92 32.64 -7.27
N THR A 155 -13.59 32.45 -6.00
CA THR A 155 -12.61 33.30 -5.29
C THR A 155 -11.25 32.62 -5.12
N ILE A 156 -11.19 31.29 -5.22
CA ILE A 156 -9.94 30.52 -5.26
C ILE A 156 -9.35 30.60 -6.67
N THR A 157 -8.78 31.74 -7.07
CA THR A 157 -8.27 31.95 -8.45
C THR A 157 -6.76 31.74 -8.58
N ASN A 158 -6.04 31.68 -7.46
CA ASN A 158 -4.59 31.50 -7.42
C ASN A 158 -4.17 30.05 -7.61
N ASP A 159 -2.95 29.83 -8.12
CA ASP A 159 -2.38 28.50 -8.22
C ASP A 159 -1.99 27.96 -6.84
N VAL A 160 -2.52 26.78 -6.48
CA VAL A 160 -2.38 26.20 -5.14
C VAL A 160 -1.30 25.12 -5.08
N CYS A 161 -1.25 24.24 -6.09
CA CYS A 161 -0.27 23.14 -6.16
C CYS A 161 0.90 23.46 -7.10
N VAL A 162 1.15 24.76 -7.35
CA VAL A 162 2.13 25.32 -8.29
C VAL A 162 1.72 25.09 -9.75
N ASP A 163 1.97 26.06 -10.63
CA ASP A 163 1.74 25.96 -12.07
C ASP A 163 2.74 24.95 -12.71
N PRO A 164 2.35 24.07 -13.67
CA PRO A 164 1.02 23.83 -14.25
C PRO A 164 0.23 22.72 -13.55
N LYS A 165 0.57 22.40 -12.30
CA LYS A 165 -0.07 21.32 -11.53
C LYS A 165 -1.38 21.75 -10.88
N THR A 166 -1.73 23.04 -10.90
CA THR A 166 -3.05 23.52 -10.50
C THR A 166 -4.02 23.43 -11.68
N GLN A 167 -5.19 22.85 -11.46
CA GLN A 167 -6.22 22.71 -12.50
C GLN A 167 -7.39 23.67 -12.25
N SER A 168 -7.96 24.23 -13.31
CA SER A 168 -9.14 25.10 -13.22
C SER A 168 -10.43 24.29 -13.25
N VAL A 169 -11.27 24.48 -12.24
CA VAL A 169 -12.69 24.13 -12.28
C VAL A 169 -13.41 25.29 -12.97
N THR A 170 -13.96 25.04 -14.16
CA THR A 170 -14.72 26.01 -14.98
C THR A 170 -16.23 25.91 -14.80
N SER A 171 -16.66 25.05 -13.86
CA SER A 171 -18.05 24.87 -13.46
C SER A 171 -18.04 24.20 -12.10
N THR A 172 -18.61 24.82 -11.07
CA THR A 172 -18.71 24.26 -9.71
C THR A 172 -19.61 23.04 -9.60
N SER A 173 -20.09 22.49 -10.72
CA SER A 173 -20.81 21.23 -10.77
C SER A 173 -19.93 20.04 -10.38
N PRO A 174 -20.49 18.97 -9.79
CA PRO A 174 -19.78 17.72 -9.53
C PRO A 174 -18.99 17.18 -10.72
N SER A 175 -19.53 17.34 -11.93
CA SER A 175 -18.85 16.95 -13.18
C SER A 175 -17.55 17.72 -13.41
N GLY A 176 -17.52 19.02 -13.11
CA GLY A 176 -16.30 19.84 -13.22
C GLY A 176 -15.19 19.32 -12.30
N TYR A 177 -15.53 19.01 -11.05
CA TYR A 177 -14.57 18.45 -10.09
C TYR A 177 -14.04 17.07 -10.48
N ILE A 178 -14.88 16.19 -11.04
CA ILE A 178 -14.45 14.87 -11.49
C ILE A 178 -13.47 14.99 -12.65
N THR A 179 -13.75 15.86 -13.62
CA THR A 179 -12.84 16.14 -14.74
C THR A 179 -11.49 16.64 -14.22
N VAL A 180 -11.51 17.60 -13.31
CA VAL A 180 -10.28 18.15 -12.72
C VAL A 180 -9.52 17.09 -11.92
N ALA A 181 -10.20 16.26 -11.12
CA ALA A 181 -9.58 15.17 -10.38
C ALA A 181 -8.88 14.17 -11.32
N ALA A 182 -9.48 13.89 -12.48
CA ALA A 182 -8.88 13.01 -13.49
C ALA A 182 -7.61 13.62 -14.10
N GLU A 183 -7.62 14.91 -14.43
CA GLU A 183 -6.43 15.61 -14.95
C GLU A 183 -5.31 15.68 -13.91
N LEU A 184 -5.62 16.01 -12.65
CA LEU A 184 -4.65 16.00 -11.54
C LEU A 184 -4.05 14.62 -11.32
N THR A 185 -4.85 13.57 -11.46
CA THR A 185 -4.37 12.18 -11.37
C THR A 185 -3.36 11.88 -12.48
N LYS A 186 -3.60 12.34 -13.72
CA LYS A 186 -2.64 12.21 -14.83
C LYS A 186 -1.33 12.96 -14.54
N VAL A 187 -1.41 14.13 -13.90
CA VAL A 187 -0.22 14.86 -13.44
C VAL A 187 0.56 14.02 -12.43
N CYS A 188 -0.09 13.42 -11.43
CA CYS A 188 0.56 12.55 -10.46
C CYS A 188 1.17 11.28 -11.09
N GLN A 189 0.55 10.72 -12.13
CA GLN A 189 1.05 9.52 -12.83
C GLN A 189 2.34 9.77 -13.63
N LYS A 190 2.67 11.03 -13.96
CA LYS A 190 3.94 11.39 -14.60
C LYS A 190 5.12 11.40 -13.62
N GLU A 191 4.85 11.37 -12.32
CA GLU A 191 5.89 11.30 -11.30
C GLU A 191 6.53 9.91 -11.26
N LEU A 192 7.77 9.84 -10.77
CA LEU A 192 8.54 8.59 -10.73
C LEU A 192 7.77 7.49 -9.99
N PRO A 193 7.67 6.27 -10.58
CA PRO A 193 6.95 5.18 -9.95
C PRO A 193 7.60 4.80 -8.63
N ILE A 194 6.82 4.87 -7.56
CA ILE A 194 7.24 4.47 -6.22
C ILE A 194 7.01 2.97 -6.06
N LYS A 195 8.04 2.23 -5.62
CA LYS A 195 7.86 0.83 -5.23
C LYS A 195 7.02 0.75 -3.94
N PRO A 196 5.78 0.21 -3.98
CA PRO A 196 4.89 0.23 -2.83
C PRO A 196 5.30 -0.85 -1.82
N THR A 197 6.28 -0.54 -0.97
CA THR A 197 6.61 -1.37 0.20
C THR A 197 5.69 -1.02 1.36
N ALA A 198 5.49 -1.96 2.29
CA ALA A 198 4.70 -1.70 3.50
C ALA A 198 5.22 -0.48 4.30
N ALA A 199 6.55 -0.36 4.41
CA ALA A 199 7.19 0.80 5.04
C ALA A 199 6.86 2.09 4.28
N CYS A 200 6.96 2.10 2.94
CA CYS A 200 6.64 3.28 2.14
C CYS A 200 5.16 3.71 2.31
N ILE A 201 4.22 2.76 2.26
CA ILE A 201 2.78 3.05 2.45
C ILE A 201 2.54 3.67 3.83
N ARG A 202 3.06 3.07 4.90
CA ARG A 202 2.91 3.58 6.27
C ARG A 202 3.49 4.98 6.43
N THR A 203 4.69 5.23 5.91
CA THR A 203 5.33 6.55 5.95
C THR A 203 4.50 7.61 5.23
N ARG A 204 3.91 7.28 4.07
CA ARG A 204 3.05 8.22 3.33
C ARG A 204 1.75 8.52 4.07
N ILE A 205 1.10 7.50 4.66
CA ILE A 205 -0.09 7.69 5.50
C ILE A 205 0.25 8.56 6.72
N ALA A 206 1.35 8.29 7.42
CA ALA A 206 1.79 9.09 8.55
C ALA A 206 2.06 10.55 8.15
N LYS A 207 2.68 10.77 6.98
CA LYS A 207 2.90 12.11 6.44
C LYS A 207 1.59 12.85 6.19
N ILE A 208 0.60 12.20 5.54
CA ILE A 208 -0.72 12.81 5.33
C ILE A 208 -1.37 13.18 6.67
N ARG A 209 -1.34 12.27 7.65
CA ARG A 209 -1.87 12.54 9.00
C ARG A 209 -1.18 13.72 9.68
N SER A 210 0.14 13.84 9.55
CA SER A 210 0.89 14.97 10.11
C SER A 210 0.60 16.32 9.42
N MET A 211 0.04 16.30 8.21
CA MET A 211 -0.37 17.49 7.47
C MET A 211 -1.79 17.95 7.82
N LEU A 212 -2.54 17.15 8.59
CA LEU A 212 -3.83 17.56 9.10
C LEU A 212 -3.66 18.73 10.08
N LYS A 213 -4.49 19.73 9.90
CA LYS A 213 -4.56 20.91 10.76
C LYS A 213 -5.89 20.88 11.49
N THR A 214 -5.85 21.18 12.78
CA THR A 214 -7.05 21.53 13.54
C THR A 214 -7.22 23.03 13.53
N LYS A 215 -8.45 23.50 13.36
CA LYS A 215 -8.78 24.92 13.53
C LYS A 215 -10.10 25.04 14.25
N GLY A 216 -10.16 25.94 15.22
CA GLY A 216 -11.39 26.22 15.91
C GLY A 216 -11.35 27.52 16.71
N ASN A 217 -12.54 28.05 16.97
CA ASN A 217 -12.81 29.14 17.91
C ASN A 217 -13.87 28.64 18.91
N ALA A 218 -14.21 29.44 19.93
CA ALA A 218 -15.29 29.13 20.86
C ALA A 218 -16.61 28.85 20.12
N GLY A 219 -16.94 27.57 19.92
CA GLY A 219 -18.15 27.09 19.24
C GLY A 219 -17.96 26.43 17.86
N SER A 220 -16.77 26.40 17.27
CA SER A 220 -16.52 25.74 15.98
C SER A 220 -15.17 25.02 15.98
N PHE A 221 -15.16 23.77 15.51
CA PHE A 221 -13.95 22.94 15.37
C PHE A 221 -13.96 22.28 14.00
N GLY A 222 -12.81 22.32 13.33
CA GLY A 222 -12.59 21.69 12.03
C GLY A 222 -11.26 20.94 12.00
N VAL A 223 -11.25 19.79 11.33
CA VAL A 223 -10.05 19.03 10.99
C VAL A 223 -9.91 19.03 9.49
N VAL A 224 -8.86 19.65 8.97
CA VAL A 224 -8.69 19.84 7.53
C VAL A 224 -7.32 19.38 7.06
N LEU A 225 -7.23 19.01 5.80
CA LEU A 225 -5.99 18.92 5.06
C LEU A 225 -5.88 20.12 4.12
N GLY A 226 -4.73 20.79 4.06
CA GLY A 226 -4.49 21.91 3.13
C GLY A 226 -4.40 23.29 3.78
N THR A 227 -4.80 24.32 3.02
CA THR A 227 -4.76 25.73 3.43
C THR A 227 -6.18 26.22 3.65
N ILE A 228 -6.44 26.82 4.81
CA ILE A 228 -7.73 27.38 5.20
C ILE A 228 -7.59 28.87 5.51
N GLY A 229 -8.64 29.61 5.21
CA GLY A 229 -8.76 31.05 5.47
C GLY A 229 -9.11 31.30 6.94
N GLY A 230 -9.87 32.36 7.23
CA GLY A 230 -10.28 32.70 8.60
C GLY A 230 -11.20 31.67 9.28
N THR A 231 -11.89 30.84 8.51
CA THR A 231 -12.93 29.91 8.99
C THR A 231 -12.40 28.48 9.22
N ALA A 232 -13.21 27.63 9.87
CA ALA A 232 -12.88 26.23 10.15
C ALA A 232 -13.35 25.24 9.05
N ASP A 233 -13.90 25.76 7.94
CA ASP A 233 -14.49 24.99 6.84
C ASP A 233 -13.84 25.29 5.48
N CYS A 234 -13.96 24.33 4.55
CA CYS A 234 -13.37 24.40 3.21
C CYS A 234 -14.25 25.15 2.20
N LYS A 235 -14.46 26.44 2.43
CA LYS A 235 -15.24 27.30 1.54
C LYS A 235 -14.47 27.77 0.32
N ASP A 236 -15.20 28.22 -0.70
CA ASP A 236 -14.65 29.04 -1.78
C ASP A 236 -14.32 30.43 -1.24
N ILE A 237 -13.10 30.56 -0.69
CA ILE A 237 -12.55 31.82 -0.18
C ILE A 237 -11.15 32.00 -0.77
N ALA A 238 -10.76 33.24 -1.09
CA ALA A 238 -9.43 33.57 -1.57
C ALA A 238 -8.32 32.95 -0.69
N ASN A 239 -7.31 32.39 -1.35
CA ASN A 239 -6.14 31.74 -0.72
C ASN A 239 -6.48 30.51 0.15
N THR A 240 -7.58 29.82 -0.15
CA THR A 240 -7.96 28.57 0.51
C THR A 240 -8.01 27.41 -0.46
N ALA A 241 -7.64 26.22 0.01
CA ALA A 241 -7.69 24.98 -0.72
C ALA A 241 -7.50 23.84 0.27
N CYS A 242 -8.58 23.15 0.59
CA CYS A 242 -8.56 22.16 1.65
C CYS A 242 -9.62 21.09 1.46
N ALA A 243 -9.42 19.98 2.17
CA ALA A 243 -10.41 18.94 2.37
C ALA A 243 -10.82 18.90 3.85
N ASP A 244 -12.13 18.98 4.12
CA ASP A 244 -12.72 18.95 5.46
C ASP A 244 -13.03 17.50 5.88
N LEU A 245 -12.25 17.05 6.87
CA LEU A 245 -12.26 15.71 7.45
C LEU A 245 -12.85 15.70 8.87
N THR A 246 -13.51 16.78 9.29
CA THR A 246 -14.02 16.96 10.67
C THR A 246 -14.93 15.82 11.10
N ALA A 247 -15.81 15.37 10.22
CA ALA A 247 -16.73 14.27 10.51
C ALA A 247 -16.02 12.94 10.80
N ALA A 248 -14.80 12.74 10.28
CA ALA A 248 -14.01 11.53 10.54
C ALA A 248 -13.39 11.50 11.95
N VAL A 249 -13.35 12.65 12.65
CA VAL A 249 -12.82 12.80 14.01
C VAL A 249 -13.93 13.01 15.03
N ALA A 250 -15.06 13.60 14.63
CA ALA A 250 -16.25 13.77 15.47
C ALA A 250 -16.90 12.43 15.90
N THR A 251 -16.63 11.33 15.18
CA THR A 251 -17.12 9.98 15.50
C THR A 251 -16.36 9.30 16.65
N LYS A 252 -15.38 9.95 17.28
CA LYS A 252 -14.70 9.44 18.50
C LYS A 252 -15.33 9.90 19.82
N GLY A 253 -16.54 10.46 19.76
CA GLY A 253 -17.21 11.09 20.90
C GLY A 253 -18.40 10.34 21.49
N ASP A 254 -18.71 9.12 21.03
CA ASP A 254 -19.78 8.33 21.63
C ASP A 254 -19.37 6.85 21.70
N THR A 255 -19.56 6.25 22.88
CA THR A 255 -19.19 4.88 23.31
C THR A 255 -17.69 4.56 23.42
N ASP A 256 -17.10 4.95 24.56
CA ASP A 256 -16.67 3.97 25.58
C ASP A 256 -16.18 4.72 26.85
N VAL A 257 -17.05 4.74 27.85
CA VAL A 257 -16.69 4.85 29.26
C VAL A 257 -17.19 3.56 29.91
N ASP A 258 -16.26 2.91 30.61
CA ASP A 258 -16.27 1.62 31.33
C ASP A 258 -15.92 0.34 30.55
#